data_AF-A0AAN4UP94-F1
#
_entry.id   AF-A0AAN4UP94-F1
#
_cell.length_a   1.000
_cell.length_b   1.000
_cell.length_c   1.000
_cell.angle_alpha   90.00
_cell.angle_beta   90.00
_cell.angle_gamma   90.00
#
_symmetry.space_group_name_H-M   'P 1'
#
loop_
_entity.id
_entity.type
_entity.pdbx_description
1 polymer ?
#
loop_
_entity_poly.entity_id
_entity_poly.type
_entity_poly.pdbx_seq_one_letter_code
_entity_poly.pdbx_strand_id
1 'polypeptide(L)'
;MANMSKQPQATPIVSSAHLADGDSGWQLSELEYAMTMTYNAFSRWMMHCMKAVGHNDFNPLDVLVLHNVNHRGKEKRLADIAFMLNIEDTHTVNYALKKLIKAGLIDGRKLGKEMFYSTTPQGQEVCQAYRDVRRSCLLDTAGASERDYDEISQVARVLRRMSGLYDQASRSAASL
;
A
#
# COMPACT_ATOMS: atom_id res chain seq x y z
N MET A 1 -11.72 35.96 39.22
CA MET A 1 -11.72 35.57 37.79
C MET A 1 -10.52 34.66 37.58
N ALA A 2 -10.74 33.35 37.47
CA ALA A 2 -9.68 32.36 37.43
C ALA A 2 -8.99 32.34 36.07
N ASN A 3 -7.66 32.36 36.12
CA ASN A 3 -6.74 32.36 35.00
C ASN A 3 -6.80 30.98 34.31
N MET A 4 -7.43 30.89 33.14
CA MET A 4 -7.38 29.70 32.28
C MET A 4 -5.99 29.64 31.66
N SER A 5 -5.09 28.90 32.30
CA SER A 5 -3.83 28.48 31.71
C SER A 5 -4.09 27.78 30.37
N LYS A 6 -3.78 28.45 29.26
CA LYS A 6 -3.63 27.79 27.95
C LYS A 6 -2.60 26.69 28.13
N GLN A 7 -3.04 25.42 28.08
CA GLN A 7 -2.11 24.31 27.93
C GLN A 7 -1.24 24.60 26.69
N PRO A 8 0.07 24.34 26.73
CA PRO A 8 0.91 24.51 25.56
C PRO A 8 0.30 23.66 24.44
N GLN A 9 -0.13 24.30 23.36
CA GLN A 9 -0.56 23.62 22.14
C GLN A 9 0.61 22.72 21.75
N ALA A 10 0.41 21.40 21.83
CA ALA A 10 1.43 20.44 21.44
C ALA A 10 1.91 20.81 20.05
N THR A 11 3.21 21.01 19.88
CA THR A 11 3.79 21.37 18.58
C THR A 11 3.45 20.24 17.61
N PRO A 12 2.75 20.54 16.49
CA PRO A 12 2.36 19.52 15.53
C PRO A 12 3.57 18.71 15.03
N ILE A 13 3.43 17.39 14.93
CA ILE A 13 4.45 16.50 14.37
C ILE A 13 4.27 16.45 12.85
N VAL A 14 4.90 17.39 12.16
CA VAL A 14 4.74 17.59 10.71
C VAL A 14 6.06 17.49 9.95
N SER A 15 6.00 17.04 8.69
CA SER A 15 7.19 16.99 7.82
C SER A 15 7.65 18.36 7.35
N SER A 16 6.68 19.23 7.06
CA SER A 16 6.88 20.51 6.37
C SER A 16 6.11 21.59 7.11
N ALA A 17 6.80 22.38 7.94
CA ALA A 17 6.16 23.37 8.82
C ALA A 17 5.26 24.36 8.05
N HIS A 18 5.69 24.82 6.87
CA HIS A 18 4.92 25.76 6.04
C HIS A 18 3.56 25.24 5.55
N LEU A 19 3.34 23.91 5.56
CA LEU A 19 2.04 23.32 5.23
C LEU A 19 1.08 23.26 6.43
N ALA A 20 1.63 23.42 7.63
CA ALA A 20 0.90 23.43 8.90
C ALA A 20 0.68 24.85 9.44
N ASP A 21 1.17 25.88 8.73
CA ASP A 21 0.99 27.28 9.09
C ASP A 21 -0.48 27.71 8.90
N GLY A 22 -1.15 28.07 9.99
CA GLY A 22 -2.52 28.58 9.98
C GLY A 22 -3.39 28.06 11.14
N ASP A 23 -4.58 28.64 11.29
CA ASP A 23 -5.51 28.28 12.39
C ASP A 23 -6.24 26.94 12.17
N SER A 24 -6.09 26.32 10.98
CA SER A 24 -6.78 25.08 10.61
C SER A 24 -5.98 24.27 9.58
N GLY A 25 -6.13 22.94 9.59
CA GLY A 25 -5.56 22.04 8.59
C GLY A 25 -4.25 21.33 8.98
N TRP A 26 -3.58 21.76 10.06
CA TRP A 26 -2.33 21.15 10.53
C TRP A 26 -2.42 19.64 10.81
N GLN A 27 -3.60 19.14 11.20
CA GLN A 27 -3.84 17.71 11.42
C GLN A 27 -3.70 16.88 10.13
N LEU A 28 -3.98 17.48 8.96
CA LEU A 28 -3.73 16.83 7.67
C LEU A 28 -2.22 16.72 7.42
N SER A 29 -1.45 17.74 7.76
CA SER A 29 0.02 17.69 7.64
C SER A 29 0.64 16.63 8.55
N GLU A 30 0.10 16.41 9.74
CA GLU A 30 0.54 15.31 10.62
C GLU A 30 0.22 13.95 10.00
N LEU A 31 -1.00 13.78 9.48
CA LEU A 31 -1.42 12.55 8.81
C LEU A 31 -0.55 12.27 7.59
N GLU A 32 -0.28 13.26 6.75
CA GLU A 32 0.57 13.14 5.55
C GLU A 32 1.99 12.73 5.90
N TYR A 33 2.53 13.28 6.99
CA TYR A 33 3.83 12.87 7.48
C TYR A 33 3.82 11.41 7.96
N ALA A 34 2.83 11.02 8.75
CA ALA A 34 2.67 9.64 9.20
C ALA A 34 2.48 8.67 8.03
N MET A 35 1.69 9.04 7.01
CA MET A 35 1.50 8.27 5.78
C MET A 35 2.81 8.09 5.02
N THR A 36 3.62 9.14 4.91
CA THR A 36 4.93 9.08 4.25
C THR A 36 5.87 8.11 4.95
N MET A 37 5.99 8.22 6.28
CA MET A 37 6.84 7.31 7.08
C MET A 37 6.34 5.87 7.00
N THR A 38 5.02 5.67 7.11
CA THR A 38 4.39 4.35 7.07
C THR A 38 4.52 3.72 5.70
N TYR A 39 4.34 4.48 4.61
CA TYR A 39 4.55 4.00 3.24
C TYR A 39 5.97 3.49 3.04
N ASN A 40 6.98 4.23 3.50
CA ASN A 40 8.38 3.84 3.39
C ASN A 40 8.69 2.58 4.22
N ALA A 41 8.18 2.51 5.45
CA ALA A 41 8.34 1.32 6.30
C ALA A 41 7.64 0.09 5.72
N PHE A 42 6.40 0.23 5.25
CA PHE A 42 5.61 -0.82 4.64
C PHE A 42 6.25 -1.33 3.34
N SER A 43 6.79 -0.42 2.51
CA SER A 43 7.52 -0.77 1.29
C SER A 43 8.75 -1.61 1.58
N ARG A 44 9.56 -1.24 2.59
CA ARG A 44 10.70 -2.06 3.05
C ARG A 44 10.23 -3.41 3.56
N TRP A 45 9.19 -3.44 4.38
CA TRP A 45 8.62 -4.69 4.91
C TRP A 45 8.22 -5.66 3.80
N MET A 46 7.47 -5.21 2.78
CA MET A 46 7.08 -6.05 1.64
C MET A 46 8.29 -6.63 0.91
N MET A 47 9.33 -5.81 0.68
CA MET A 47 10.56 -6.28 0.05
C MET A 47 11.29 -7.31 0.93
N HIS A 48 11.34 -7.13 2.26
CA HIS A 48 11.97 -8.10 3.15
C HIS A 48 11.25 -9.45 3.18
N CYS A 49 9.92 -9.45 3.17
CA CYS A 49 9.13 -10.69 3.03
C CYS A 49 9.44 -11.40 1.72
N MET A 50 9.53 -10.66 0.62
CA MET A 50 9.82 -11.22 -0.70
C MET A 50 11.25 -11.79 -0.80
N LYS A 51 12.22 -11.08 -0.21
CA LYS A 51 13.61 -11.54 -0.08
C LYS A 51 13.72 -12.83 0.74
N ALA A 52 12.96 -12.93 1.84
CA ALA A 52 12.95 -14.11 2.70
C ALA A 52 12.46 -15.38 1.97
N VAL A 53 11.70 -15.23 0.89
CA VAL A 53 11.22 -16.35 0.05
C VAL A 53 12.02 -16.50 -1.25
N GLY A 54 13.21 -15.90 -1.33
CA GLY A 54 14.18 -16.13 -2.42
C GLY A 54 14.09 -15.17 -3.60
N HIS A 55 13.29 -14.09 -3.51
CA HIS A 55 13.09 -13.13 -4.60
C HIS A 55 13.62 -11.74 -4.24
N ASN A 56 14.87 -11.46 -4.63
CA ASN A 56 15.59 -10.24 -4.24
C ASN A 56 15.37 -9.04 -5.15
N ASP A 57 14.99 -9.27 -6.41
CA ASP A 57 14.96 -8.24 -7.44
C ASP A 57 13.60 -7.54 -7.57
N PHE A 58 12.63 -7.81 -6.69
CA PHE A 58 11.30 -7.23 -6.74
C PHE A 58 11.20 -5.92 -5.97
N ASN A 59 10.50 -4.96 -6.58
CA ASN A 59 10.11 -3.72 -5.94
C ASN A 59 8.73 -3.88 -5.27
N PRO A 60 8.27 -2.90 -4.46
CA PRO A 60 6.96 -2.94 -3.83
C PRO A 60 5.78 -3.18 -4.78
N LEU A 61 5.82 -2.58 -5.98
CA LEU A 61 4.75 -2.73 -6.97
C LEU A 61 4.69 -4.15 -7.54
N ASP A 62 5.83 -4.79 -7.80
CA ASP A 62 5.91 -6.17 -8.25
C ASP A 62 5.19 -7.11 -7.25
N VAL A 63 5.42 -6.89 -5.95
CA VAL A 63 4.80 -7.67 -4.86
C VAL A 63 3.28 -7.42 -4.79
N LEU A 64 2.85 -6.16 -4.90
CA LEU A 64 1.42 -5.80 -4.92
C LEU A 64 0.68 -6.42 -6.11
N VAL A 65 1.28 -6.35 -7.31
CA VAL A 65 0.72 -6.94 -8.53
C VAL A 65 0.64 -8.46 -8.40
N LEU A 66 1.69 -9.14 -7.91
CA LEU A 66 1.67 -10.58 -7.71
C LEU A 66 0.53 -11.03 -6.78
N HIS A 67 0.38 -10.38 -5.62
CA HIS A 67 -0.70 -10.70 -4.69
C HIS A 67 -2.08 -10.36 -5.26
N ASN A 68 -2.21 -9.28 -6.03
CA ASN A 68 -3.46 -8.94 -6.70
C ASN A 68 -3.83 -10.00 -7.74
N VAL A 69 -2.90 -10.42 -8.61
CA VAL A 69 -3.12 -11.49 -9.58
C VAL A 69 -3.53 -12.79 -8.86
N ASN A 70 -2.85 -13.15 -7.77
CA ASN A 70 -3.17 -14.35 -6.99
C ASN A 70 -4.57 -14.32 -6.33
N HIS A 71 -5.13 -13.13 -6.09
CA HIS A 71 -6.36 -12.99 -5.32
C HIS A 71 -7.55 -13.72 -5.96
N ARG A 72 -8.16 -14.64 -5.20
CA ARG A 72 -9.38 -15.40 -5.55
C ARG A 72 -9.27 -16.30 -6.79
N GLY A 73 -8.05 -16.60 -7.27
CA GLY A 73 -7.83 -17.55 -8.37
C GLY A 73 -8.49 -17.19 -9.71
N LYS A 74 -8.96 -15.94 -9.87
CA LYS A 74 -9.55 -15.44 -11.11
C LYS A 74 -8.51 -14.72 -11.94
N GLU A 75 -8.50 -14.99 -13.25
CA GLU A 75 -7.72 -14.24 -14.22
C GLU A 75 -8.09 -12.75 -14.19
N LYS A 76 -7.12 -11.86 -14.40
CA LYS A 76 -7.31 -10.40 -14.34
C LYS A 76 -6.72 -9.71 -15.56
N ARG A 77 -7.32 -8.60 -15.99
CA ARG A 77 -6.72 -7.74 -17.01
C ARG A 77 -5.85 -6.68 -16.34
N LEU A 78 -4.91 -6.14 -17.10
CA LEU A 78 -4.04 -5.03 -16.66
C LEU A 78 -4.85 -3.85 -16.12
N ALA A 79 -5.94 -3.46 -16.80
CA ALA A 79 -6.80 -2.36 -16.36
C ALA A 79 -7.48 -2.65 -15.02
N ASP A 80 -7.94 -3.88 -14.80
CA ASP A 80 -8.56 -4.29 -13.53
C ASP A 80 -7.55 -4.26 -12.39
N ILE A 81 -6.30 -4.66 -12.63
CA ILE A 81 -5.21 -4.63 -11.64
C ILE A 81 -4.86 -3.18 -11.27
N ALA A 82 -4.66 -2.31 -12.28
CA ALA A 82 -4.34 -0.90 -12.06
C ALA A 82 -5.47 -0.20 -11.27
N PHE A 83 -6.73 -0.46 -11.64
CA PHE A 83 -7.89 0.05 -10.93
C PHE A 83 -7.95 -0.41 -9.47
N MET A 84 -7.79 -1.72 -9.22
CA MET A 84 -7.85 -2.28 -7.87
C MET A 84 -6.72 -1.80 -6.95
N LEU A 85 -5.57 -1.43 -7.51
CA LEU A 85 -4.42 -0.91 -6.76
C LEU A 85 -4.40 0.62 -6.66
N ASN A 86 -5.41 1.32 -7.21
CA ASN A 86 -5.45 2.77 -7.32
C ASN A 86 -4.20 3.36 -8.00
N ILE A 87 -3.79 2.79 -9.14
CA ILE A 87 -2.62 3.23 -9.92
C ILE A 87 -3.08 3.83 -11.25
N GLU A 88 -2.71 5.08 -11.49
CA GLU A 88 -3.03 5.80 -12.72
C GLU A 88 -2.10 5.40 -13.88
N ASP A 89 -0.78 5.34 -13.65
CA ASP A 89 0.17 4.95 -14.68
C ASP A 89 0.20 3.44 -14.91
N THR A 90 -0.61 3.00 -15.86
CA THR A 90 -0.72 1.59 -16.27
C THR A 90 0.57 1.00 -16.85
N HIS A 91 1.54 1.82 -17.29
CA HIS A 91 2.82 1.31 -17.80
C HIS A 91 3.65 0.67 -16.69
N THR A 92 3.59 1.21 -15.47
CA THR A 92 4.28 0.63 -14.30
C THR A 92 3.73 -0.76 -13.96
N VAL A 93 2.41 -0.92 -14.00
CA VAL A 93 1.73 -2.21 -13.80
C VAL A 93 2.11 -3.20 -14.90
N ASN A 94 2.15 -2.75 -16.16
CA ASN A 94 2.60 -3.59 -17.28
C ASN A 94 4.04 -4.08 -17.10
N TYR A 95 4.92 -3.20 -16.61
CA TYR A 95 6.31 -3.56 -16.35
C TYR A 95 6.42 -4.63 -15.25
N ALA A 96 5.68 -4.45 -14.14
CA ALA A 96 5.59 -5.45 -13.08
C ALA A 96 5.07 -6.79 -13.59
N LEU A 97 4.01 -6.79 -14.40
CA LEU A 97 3.46 -8.00 -15.03
C LEU A 97 4.51 -8.72 -15.90
N LYS A 98 5.20 -8.00 -16.80
CA LYS A 98 6.26 -8.58 -17.64
C LYS A 98 7.39 -9.18 -16.80
N LYS A 99 7.76 -8.51 -15.71
CA LYS A 99 8.81 -8.98 -14.81
C LYS A 99 8.40 -10.25 -14.06
N LEU A 100 7.15 -10.32 -13.59
CA LEU A 100 6.59 -11.50 -12.93
C LEU A 100 6.43 -12.68 -13.90
N ILE A 101 6.08 -12.43 -15.18
CA ILE A 101 6.07 -13.47 -16.23
C ILE A 101 7.49 -14.01 -16.44
N LYS A 102 8.49 -13.12 -16.58
CA LYS A 102 9.89 -13.51 -16.72
C LYS A 102 10.40 -14.34 -15.53
N ALA A 103 9.88 -14.08 -14.34
CA ALA A 103 10.19 -14.83 -13.13
C ALA A 103 9.40 -16.15 -12.98
N GLY A 104 8.50 -16.48 -13.91
CA GLY A 104 7.70 -17.71 -13.88
C GLY A 104 6.58 -17.71 -12.83
N LEU A 105 6.28 -16.57 -12.20
CA LEU A 105 5.29 -16.48 -11.11
C LEU A 105 3.86 -16.22 -11.60
N ILE A 106 3.72 -15.63 -12.79
CA ILE A 106 2.43 -15.43 -13.42
C ILE A 106 2.51 -15.89 -14.88
N ASP A 107 1.37 -16.27 -15.43
CA ASP A 107 1.19 -16.53 -16.85
C ASP A 107 0.26 -15.48 -17.47
N GLY A 108 0.38 -15.30 -18.78
CA GLY A 108 -0.37 -14.34 -19.57
C GLY A 108 -1.04 -15.02 -20.75
N ARG A 109 -2.38 -15.05 -20.74
CA ARG A 109 -3.19 -15.63 -21.81
C ARG A 109 -3.85 -14.53 -22.62
N LYS A 110 -3.63 -14.56 -23.94
CA LYS A 110 -4.33 -13.67 -24.88
C LYS A 110 -5.70 -14.25 -25.24
N LEU A 111 -6.76 -13.47 -25.05
CA LEU A 111 -8.11 -13.81 -25.48
C LEU A 111 -8.66 -12.67 -26.33
N GLY A 112 -8.74 -12.89 -27.64
CA GLY A 112 -9.08 -11.85 -28.60
C GLY A 112 -8.05 -10.72 -28.59
N LYS A 113 -8.49 -9.50 -28.25
CA LYS A 113 -7.62 -8.31 -28.14
C LYS A 113 -7.11 -8.04 -26.72
N GLU A 114 -7.60 -8.77 -25.72
CA GLU A 114 -7.25 -8.56 -24.32
C GLU A 114 -6.24 -9.61 -23.81
N MET A 115 -5.48 -9.21 -22.80
CA MET A 115 -4.52 -10.06 -22.10
C MET A 115 -5.01 -10.31 -20.68
N PHE A 116 -5.05 -11.58 -20.29
CA PHE A 116 -5.48 -12.06 -18.99
C PHE A 116 -4.31 -12.67 -18.25
N TYR A 117 -4.18 -12.36 -16.96
CA TYR A 117 -3.07 -12.80 -16.12
C TYR A 117 -3.57 -13.66 -14.97
N SER A 118 -2.84 -14.74 -14.67
CA SER A 118 -3.09 -15.65 -13.55
C SER A 118 -1.78 -16.07 -12.90
N THR A 119 -1.83 -16.49 -11.63
CA THR A 119 -0.65 -17.04 -10.97
C THR A 119 -0.37 -18.47 -11.42
N THR A 120 0.91 -18.77 -11.64
CA THR A 120 1.38 -20.15 -11.85
C THR A 120 1.35 -20.91 -10.50
N PRO A 121 1.50 -22.26 -10.49
CA PRO A 121 1.69 -23.01 -9.25
C PRO A 121 2.85 -22.45 -8.40
N GLN A 122 3.98 -22.13 -9.04
CA GLN A 122 5.12 -21.49 -8.38
C GLN A 122 4.75 -20.12 -7.78
N GLY A 123 4.01 -19.29 -8.51
CA GLY A 123 3.53 -18.00 -8.00
C GLY A 123 2.61 -18.12 -6.78
N GLN A 124 1.78 -19.16 -6.74
CA GLN A 124 0.92 -19.46 -5.61
C GLN A 124 1.74 -19.91 -4.39
N GLU A 125 2.73 -20.79 -4.59
CA GLU A 125 3.67 -21.22 -3.55
C GLU A 125 4.44 -20.04 -2.95
N VAL A 126 4.93 -19.13 -3.79
CA VAL A 126 5.61 -17.90 -3.35
C VAL A 126 4.67 -17.01 -2.53
N CYS A 127 3.42 -16.82 -2.96
CA CYS A 127 2.43 -16.08 -2.18
C CYS A 127 2.14 -16.72 -0.82
N GLN A 128 2.14 -18.06 -0.75
CA GLN A 128 1.91 -18.80 0.48
C GLN A 128 3.12 -18.70 1.42
N ALA A 129 4.33 -18.87 0.91
CA ALA A 129 5.56 -18.67 1.68
C ALA A 129 5.66 -17.23 2.21
N TYR A 130 5.31 -16.22 1.41
CA TYR A 130 5.24 -14.82 1.85
C TYR A 130 4.25 -14.66 3.01
N ARG A 131 3.07 -15.29 2.92
CA ARG A 131 2.06 -15.27 3.99
C ARG A 131 2.63 -15.86 5.28
N ASP A 132 3.41 -16.93 5.19
CA ASP A 132 3.98 -17.59 6.36
C ASP A 132 5.08 -16.74 7.02
N VAL A 133 5.92 -16.06 6.22
CA VAL A 133 6.86 -15.03 6.73
C VAL A 133 6.11 -13.89 7.42
N ARG A 134 5.02 -13.40 6.81
CA ARG A 134 4.19 -12.36 7.42
C ARG A 134 3.59 -12.82 8.74
N ARG A 135 3.12 -14.07 8.81
CA ARG A 135 2.55 -14.62 10.05
C ARG A 135 3.62 -14.67 11.13
N SER A 136 4.74 -15.33 10.88
CA SER A 136 5.78 -15.51 11.90
C SER A 136 6.36 -14.17 12.37
N CYS A 137 6.78 -13.30 11.46
CA CYS A 137 7.51 -12.08 11.80
C CYS A 137 6.60 -10.91 12.22
N LEU A 138 5.40 -10.79 11.64
CA LEU A 138 4.52 -9.67 11.94
C LEU A 138 3.34 -10.08 12.82
N LEU A 139 2.69 -11.22 12.63
CA LEU A 139 1.52 -11.57 13.43
C LEU A 139 1.89 -12.17 14.79
N ASP A 140 2.86 -13.08 14.81
CA ASP A 140 3.17 -13.89 15.99
C ASP A 140 4.28 -13.28 16.87
N THR A 141 5.22 -12.52 16.29
CA THR A 141 6.38 -11.95 17.00
C THR A 141 6.07 -10.67 17.81
N ALA A 142 4.92 -10.03 17.58
CA ALA A 142 4.47 -8.96 18.45
C ALA A 142 3.54 -9.54 19.52
N GLY A 143 3.80 -9.26 20.79
CA GLY A 143 3.00 -9.74 21.91
C GLY A 143 1.51 -9.71 21.57
N ALA A 144 0.91 -10.89 21.43
CA ALA A 144 -0.48 -11.07 21.00
C ALA A 144 -1.49 -10.34 21.92
N SER A 145 -1.03 -9.83 23.06
CA SER A 145 -1.80 -9.17 24.10
C SER A 145 -1.92 -7.65 23.97
N GLU A 146 -1.23 -6.97 23.05
CA GLU A 146 -1.22 -5.48 22.98
C GLU A 146 -1.79 -4.88 21.69
N ARG A 147 -2.29 -5.70 20.74
CA ARG A 147 -2.83 -5.18 19.48
C ARG A 147 -4.32 -4.90 19.57
N ASP A 148 -4.66 -3.62 19.51
CA ASP A 148 -6.03 -3.19 19.25
C ASP A 148 -6.36 -3.33 17.75
N TYR A 149 -6.93 -4.48 17.38
CA TYR A 149 -7.37 -4.72 16.01
C TYR A 149 -8.54 -3.81 15.58
N ASP A 150 -9.32 -3.30 16.53
CA ASP A 150 -10.43 -2.38 16.23
C ASP A 150 -9.90 -0.99 15.88
N GLU A 151 -8.89 -0.50 16.60
CA GLU A 151 -8.16 0.72 16.28
C GLU A 151 -7.49 0.61 14.90
N ILE A 152 -6.78 -0.50 14.63
CA ILE A 152 -6.17 -0.76 13.31
C ILE A 152 -7.25 -0.74 12.22
N SER A 153 -8.40 -1.36 12.46
CA SER A 153 -9.51 -1.34 11.51
C SER A 153 -10.08 0.07 11.31
N GLN A 154 -10.10 0.90 12.36
CA GLN A 154 -10.53 2.29 12.28
C GLN A 154 -9.56 3.14 11.46
N VAL A 155 -8.25 3.03 11.72
CA VAL A 155 -7.19 3.69 10.94
C VAL A 155 -7.30 3.30 9.47
N ALA A 156 -7.51 2.02 9.17
CA ALA A 156 -7.70 1.57 7.79
C ALA A 156 -8.92 2.20 7.10
N ARG A 157 -10.02 2.45 7.83
CA ARG A 157 -11.19 3.18 7.30
C ARG A 157 -10.87 4.64 7.03
N VAL A 158 -10.11 5.30 7.92
CA VAL A 158 -9.67 6.69 7.74
C VAL A 158 -8.81 6.80 6.47
N LEU A 159 -7.77 5.97 6.34
CA LEU A 159 -6.87 6.00 5.18
C LEU A 159 -7.60 5.79 3.85
N ARG A 160 -8.60 4.89 3.80
CA ARG A 160 -9.42 4.72 2.58
C ARG A 160 -10.22 5.96 2.22
N ARG A 161 -10.81 6.66 3.21
CA ARG A 161 -11.51 7.93 2.95
C ARG A 161 -10.56 9.00 2.46
N MET A 162 -9.37 9.08 3.06
CA MET A 162 -8.34 10.05 2.69
C MET A 162 -7.83 9.82 1.28
N SER A 163 -7.66 8.56 0.84
CA SER A 163 -7.32 8.24 -0.55
C SER A 163 -8.30 8.89 -1.55
N GLY A 164 -9.61 8.75 -1.33
CA GLY A 164 -10.61 9.36 -2.21
C GLY A 164 -10.62 10.89 -2.18
N LEU A 165 -10.34 11.49 -1.01
CA LEU A 165 -10.18 12.94 -0.88
C LEU A 165 -8.97 13.44 -1.66
N TYR A 166 -7.84 12.74 -1.58
CA TYR A 166 -6.63 13.07 -2.36
C TYR A 166 -6.87 12.93 -3.86
N ASP A 167 -7.59 11.90 -4.31
CA ASP A 167 -7.93 11.77 -5.73
C ASP A 167 -8.75 12.96 -6.23
N GLN A 168 -9.70 13.46 -5.42
CA GLN A 168 -10.46 14.66 -5.74
C GLN A 168 -9.59 15.91 -5.75
N ALA A 169 -8.78 16.10 -4.70
CA ALA A 169 -7.88 17.26 -4.58
C ALA A 169 -6.87 17.32 -5.74
N SER A 170 -6.29 16.19 -6.13
CA SER A 170 -5.36 16.08 -7.26
C SER A 170 -6.01 16.50 -8.59
N ARG A 171 -7.26 16.09 -8.83
CA ARG A 171 -8.01 16.53 -10.03
C ARG A 171 -8.26 18.04 -10.03
N SER A 172 -8.63 18.61 -8.89
CA SER A 172 -8.79 20.05 -8.75
C SER A 172 -7.46 20.78 -9.01
N ALA A 173 -6.36 20.29 -8.44
CA ALA A 173 -5.03 20.86 -8.64
C ALA A 173 -4.57 20.79 -10.11
N ALA A 174 -4.85 19.69 -10.82
CA ALA A 174 -4.51 19.55 -12.24
C ALA A 174 -5.28 20.49 -13.18
N SER A 175 -6.36 21.12 -12.70
CA SER A 175 -7.18 22.07 -13.47
C SER A 175 -6.82 23.54 -13.23
N LEU A 176 -5.85 23.81 -12.34
CA LEU A 176 -5.27 25.14 -12.09
C LEU A 176 -4.23 25.48 -13.15
#